data_AF-A0A2G6N8H4-F1
#
_entry.id   AF-A0A2G6N8H4-F1
#
_cell.length_a   1.000
_cell.length_b   1.000
_cell.length_c   1.000
_cell.angle_alpha   90.00
_cell.angle_beta   90.00
_cell.angle_gamma   90.00
#
_symmetry.space_group_name_H-M   'P 1'
#
loop_
_entity.id
_entity.type
_entity.pdbx_description
1 polymer ?
#
loop_
_entity_poly.entity_id
_entity_poly.type
_entity_poly.pdbx_seq_one_letter_code
_entity_poly.pdbx_strand_id
1 'polypeptide(L)'
;MKDFDFPALLDEWQVTDKDFAAAYEQTGDVRRSWLKKSIAHTFTLTGGRPQPASLLQKDWTDGFTARTYSGPCDWVCLCLGADFVSPVQLCAALVPALVAGVKELVVLREENGAPFPASLLTACELSGAETVCQLPASTLLKLIQTRQDAGGSGRILALGALEFSGLRPQSQDILFWQAPLSLQMGIVFSDDCNWNTSSLSWAHPGQKFFFWGTPPAGHLLTLQPAATTPENFRANALFAPAHLLRGQVQLGLAPGHELSWYWPELALSFFLDNRMALSTRAKQP
;
A
#
# COMPACT_ATOMS: atom_id res chain seq x y z
N MET A 1 -11.75 -20.21 16.18
CA MET A 1 -11.63 -19.01 15.33
C MET A 1 -13.03 -18.82 14.76
N LYS A 2 -13.68 -17.67 14.97
CA LYS A 2 -14.89 -17.37 14.19
C LYS A 2 -14.41 -17.06 12.78
N ASP A 3 -15.01 -17.66 11.77
CA ASP A 3 -14.74 -17.25 10.39
C ASP A 3 -15.24 -15.81 10.25
N PHE A 4 -14.33 -14.90 9.93
CA PHE A 4 -14.57 -13.48 9.84
C PHE A 4 -14.83 -13.08 8.40
N ASP A 5 -15.87 -13.65 7.78
CA ASP A 5 -16.18 -13.35 6.39
C ASP A 5 -16.61 -11.88 6.21
N PHE A 6 -16.28 -11.29 5.06
CA PHE A 6 -16.87 -10.01 4.70
C PHE A 6 -18.38 -10.16 4.47
N PRO A 7 -19.18 -9.08 4.66
CA PRO A 7 -20.62 -9.20 4.49
C PRO A 7 -20.97 -9.61 3.05
N ALA A 8 -21.96 -10.50 2.88
CA ALA A 8 -22.56 -10.87 1.59
C ALA A 8 -23.05 -9.66 0.77
N LEU A 9 -23.18 -8.49 1.42
CA LEU A 9 -23.40 -7.20 0.78
C LEU A 9 -22.36 -6.87 -0.31
N LEU A 10 -21.17 -7.47 -0.28
CA LEU A 10 -20.14 -7.25 -1.30
C LEU A 10 -20.48 -7.82 -2.67
N ASP A 11 -21.22 -8.92 -2.74
CA ASP A 11 -21.42 -9.70 -3.98
C ASP A 11 -22.02 -8.86 -5.11
N GLU A 12 -22.89 -7.90 -4.77
CA GLU A 12 -23.52 -6.99 -5.72
C GLU A 12 -22.56 -5.95 -6.32
N TRP A 13 -21.44 -5.68 -5.65
CA TRP A 13 -20.49 -4.62 -5.99
C TRP A 13 -19.13 -5.16 -6.47
N GLN A 14 -18.96 -6.47 -6.52
CA GLN A 14 -17.72 -7.09 -6.99
C GLN A 14 -17.49 -6.80 -8.47
N VAL A 15 -16.24 -6.45 -8.78
CA VAL A 15 -15.77 -6.32 -10.15
C VAL A 15 -15.79 -7.70 -10.80
N THR A 16 -16.31 -7.80 -12.02
CA THR A 16 -16.47 -9.09 -12.69
C THR A 16 -15.17 -9.58 -13.32
N ASP A 17 -15.01 -10.89 -13.50
CA ASP A 17 -13.89 -11.50 -14.25
C ASP A 17 -13.73 -10.90 -15.65
N LYS A 18 -14.86 -10.52 -16.28
CA LYS A 18 -14.86 -9.87 -17.60
C LYS A 18 -14.22 -8.48 -17.53
N ASP A 19 -14.48 -7.71 -16.48
CA ASP A 19 -13.88 -6.39 -16.30
C ASP A 19 -12.39 -6.50 -15.98
N PHE A 20 -11.99 -7.50 -15.20
CA PHE A 20 -10.57 -7.83 -15.00
C PHE A 20 -9.87 -8.20 -16.32
N ALA A 21 -10.47 -9.07 -17.13
CA ALA A 21 -9.92 -9.45 -18.43
C ALA A 21 -9.77 -8.24 -19.35
N ALA A 22 -10.80 -7.39 -19.44
CA ALA A 22 -10.76 -6.17 -20.25
C ALA A 22 -9.68 -5.19 -19.75
N ALA A 23 -9.55 -5.01 -18.44
CA ALA A 23 -8.51 -4.17 -17.84
C ALA A 23 -7.10 -4.70 -18.12
N TYR A 24 -6.93 -6.03 -18.03
CA TYR A 24 -5.66 -6.71 -18.28
C TYR A 24 -5.21 -6.52 -19.74
N GLU A 25 -6.13 -6.64 -20.69
CA GLU A 25 -5.90 -6.36 -22.11
C GLU A 25 -5.58 -4.88 -22.36
N GLN A 26 -6.41 -3.97 -21.83
CA GLN A 26 -6.25 -2.52 -22.01
C GLN A 26 -4.92 -1.99 -21.46
N THR A 27 -4.41 -2.59 -20.37
CA THR A 27 -3.13 -2.19 -19.77
C THR A 27 -1.95 -2.50 -20.71
N GLY A 28 -2.00 -3.59 -21.46
CA GLY A 28 -0.98 -3.97 -22.44
C GLY A 28 0.33 -4.51 -21.82
N ASP A 29 1.14 -5.18 -22.65
CA ASP A 29 2.32 -5.94 -22.21
C ASP A 29 3.34 -5.13 -21.43
N VAL A 30 3.71 -3.94 -21.93
CA VAL A 30 4.76 -3.12 -21.35
C VAL A 30 4.39 -2.70 -19.91
N ARG A 31 3.18 -2.19 -19.71
CA ARG A 31 2.71 -1.73 -18.40
C ARG A 31 2.44 -2.90 -17.46
N ARG A 32 1.96 -4.04 -17.96
CA ARG A 32 1.88 -5.29 -17.16
C ARG A 32 3.26 -5.73 -16.67
N SER A 33 4.30 -5.64 -17.52
CA SER A 33 5.67 -5.92 -17.11
C SER A 33 6.16 -4.93 -16.04
N TRP A 34 5.76 -3.65 -16.13
CA TRP A 34 6.07 -2.65 -15.12
C TRP A 34 5.41 -2.95 -13.77
N LEU A 35 4.13 -3.36 -13.77
CA LEU A 35 3.44 -3.80 -12.56
C LEU A 35 4.13 -4.99 -11.91
N LYS A 36 4.47 -6.03 -12.69
CA LYS A 36 5.18 -7.20 -12.18
C LYS A 36 6.50 -6.81 -11.52
N LYS A 37 7.25 -5.89 -12.11
CA LYS A 37 8.49 -5.36 -11.52
C LYS A 37 8.23 -4.61 -10.22
N SER A 38 7.23 -3.73 -10.19
CA SER A 38 6.81 -3.01 -8.97
C SER A 38 6.42 -3.97 -7.85
N ILE A 39 5.58 -4.96 -8.14
CA ILE A 39 5.13 -5.97 -7.19
C ILE A 39 6.31 -6.77 -6.65
N ALA A 40 7.22 -7.23 -7.52
CA ALA A 40 8.40 -7.98 -7.11
C ALA A 40 9.33 -7.15 -6.19
N HIS A 41 9.50 -5.87 -6.48
CA HIS A 41 10.26 -4.95 -5.62
C HIS A 41 9.60 -4.78 -4.25
N THR A 42 8.31 -4.46 -4.21
CA THR A 42 7.57 -4.32 -2.94
C THR A 42 7.62 -5.62 -2.14
N PHE A 43 7.34 -6.75 -2.78
CA PHE A 43 7.42 -8.08 -2.17
C PHE A 43 8.79 -8.33 -1.51
N THR A 44 9.87 -8.01 -2.21
CA THR A 44 11.25 -8.14 -1.69
C THR A 44 11.49 -7.23 -0.49
N LEU A 45 11.09 -5.97 -0.57
CA LEU A 45 11.24 -4.99 0.52
C LEU A 45 10.43 -5.37 1.77
N THR A 46 9.31 -6.06 1.58
CA THR A 46 8.44 -6.51 2.68
C THR A 46 8.85 -7.86 3.28
N GLY A 47 9.98 -8.44 2.84
CA GLY A 47 10.54 -9.68 3.40
C GLY A 47 10.25 -10.95 2.59
N GLY A 48 9.51 -10.83 1.49
CA GLY A 48 9.48 -11.82 0.41
C GLY A 48 8.87 -13.18 0.71
N ARG A 49 8.21 -13.38 1.87
CA ARG A 49 7.44 -14.59 2.19
C ARG A 49 6.33 -14.29 3.21
N PRO A 50 5.16 -14.95 3.11
CA PRO A 50 4.21 -15.05 4.19
C PRO A 50 4.87 -15.40 5.52
N GLN A 51 4.68 -14.57 6.54
CA GLN A 51 5.13 -14.89 7.88
C GLN A 51 4.06 -15.73 8.59
N PRO A 52 4.35 -17.00 8.92
CA PRO A 52 3.39 -17.80 9.66
C PRO A 52 3.19 -17.20 11.06
N ALA A 53 1.99 -17.37 11.60
CA ALA A 53 1.74 -17.05 12.99
C ALA A 53 2.74 -17.81 13.88
N SER A 54 3.32 -17.10 14.83
CA SER A 54 4.34 -17.61 15.74
C SER A 54 3.91 -17.39 17.18
N LEU A 55 4.21 -18.37 18.03
CA LEU A 55 4.10 -18.28 19.48
C LEU A 55 5.47 -18.60 20.07
N LEU A 56 6.13 -17.58 20.59
CA LEU A 56 7.42 -17.71 21.26
C LEU A 56 7.22 -17.70 22.77
N GLN A 57 7.67 -18.74 23.47
CA GLN A 57 7.82 -18.71 24.92
C GLN A 57 9.29 -18.48 25.25
N LYS A 58 9.56 -17.49 26.12
CA LYS A 58 10.87 -17.28 26.70
C LYS A 58 10.75 -17.36 28.22
N ASP A 59 11.62 -18.15 28.83
CA ASP A 59 11.72 -18.31 30.27
C ASP A 59 13.00 -17.63 30.75
N TRP A 60 12.88 -16.71 31.70
CA TRP A 60 14.03 -16.01 32.26
C TRP A 60 14.47 -16.63 33.60
N THR A 61 15.75 -16.46 33.90
CA THR A 61 16.37 -16.92 35.16
C THR A 61 15.75 -16.28 36.38
N ASP A 62 15.19 -15.07 36.23
CA ASP A 62 14.59 -14.29 37.32
C ASP A 62 13.15 -14.71 37.66
N GLY A 63 12.71 -15.86 37.15
CA GLY A 63 11.47 -16.50 37.58
C GLY A 63 10.20 -16.03 36.87
N PHE A 64 10.32 -15.34 35.72
CA PHE A 64 9.18 -15.01 34.86
C PHE A 64 9.29 -15.65 33.47
N THR A 65 8.13 -15.81 32.86
CA THR A 65 7.91 -16.35 31.51
C THR A 65 7.19 -15.29 30.69
N ALA A 66 7.58 -15.11 29.44
CA ALA A 66 6.84 -14.32 28.46
C ALA A 66 6.42 -15.22 27.31
N ARG A 67 5.18 -15.04 26.87
CA ARG A 67 4.64 -15.64 25.66
C ARG A 67 4.31 -14.52 24.70
N THR A 68 4.98 -14.52 23.55
CA THR A 68 4.75 -13.55 22.48
C THR A 68 4.06 -14.26 21.33
N TYR A 69 2.88 -13.76 20.98
CA TYR A 69 2.20 -14.13 19.74
C TYR A 69 2.46 -13.06 18.69
N SER A 70 2.75 -13.49 17.47
CA SER A 70 2.81 -12.63 16.28
C SER A 70 2.13 -13.34 15.12
N GLY A 71 1.16 -12.72 14.47
CA GLY A 71 0.48 -13.28 13.30
C GLY A 71 -0.30 -12.21 12.54
N PRO A 72 -0.81 -12.50 11.33
CA PRO A 72 -1.59 -11.54 10.56
C PRO A 72 -2.81 -11.04 11.34
N CYS A 73 -3.22 -9.80 11.09
CA CYS A 73 -4.52 -9.30 11.50
C CYS A 73 -5.65 -10.07 10.80
N ASP A 74 -6.85 -10.05 11.39
CA ASP A 74 -7.99 -10.81 10.89
C ASP A 74 -8.45 -10.29 9.51
N TRP A 75 -8.46 -8.96 9.28
CA TRP A 75 -8.93 -8.37 8.03
C TRP A 75 -8.27 -7.04 7.64
N VAL A 76 -8.27 -6.74 6.34
CA VAL A 76 -7.80 -5.47 5.74
C VAL A 76 -8.86 -4.92 4.77
N CYS A 77 -9.23 -3.66 4.95
CA CYS A 77 -9.98 -2.86 3.97
C CYS A 77 -9.03 -1.85 3.32
N LEU A 78 -8.74 -2.00 2.02
CA LEU A 78 -7.99 -1.03 1.24
C LEU A 78 -8.95 -0.16 0.42
N CYS A 79 -9.19 1.05 0.90
CA CYS A 79 -10.14 1.98 0.32
C CYS A 79 -9.46 2.96 -0.63
N LEU A 80 -10.00 3.09 -1.84
CA LEU A 80 -9.52 3.96 -2.90
C LEU A 80 -10.56 5.05 -3.18
N GLY A 81 -10.14 6.31 -3.02
CA GLY A 81 -10.89 7.46 -3.49
C GLY A 81 -11.06 7.42 -5.00
N ALA A 82 -12.14 8.03 -5.47
CA ALA A 82 -12.42 8.07 -6.90
C ALA A 82 -11.36 8.83 -7.72
N ASP A 83 -10.60 9.71 -7.06
CA ASP A 83 -9.46 10.47 -7.59
C ASP A 83 -8.15 9.67 -7.65
N PHE A 84 -8.06 8.56 -6.91
CA PHE A 84 -6.82 7.78 -6.84
C PHE A 84 -6.57 6.99 -8.11
N VAL A 85 -5.34 7.09 -8.64
CA VAL A 85 -4.98 6.59 -9.99
C VAL A 85 -3.59 5.94 -10.10
N SER A 86 -2.75 5.94 -9.05
CA SER A 86 -1.39 5.40 -9.12
C SER A 86 -1.35 3.88 -8.85
N PRO A 87 -1.02 3.04 -9.84
CA PRO A 87 -1.01 1.60 -9.64
C PRO A 87 0.20 1.11 -8.82
N VAL A 88 1.35 1.78 -8.89
CA VAL A 88 2.53 1.38 -8.10
C VAL A 88 2.34 1.69 -6.61
N GLN A 89 1.64 2.78 -6.30
CA GLN A 89 1.28 3.14 -4.93
C GLN A 89 0.22 2.20 -4.36
N LEU A 90 -0.70 1.72 -5.21
CA LEU A 90 -1.66 0.66 -4.86
C LEU A 90 -0.91 -0.62 -4.49
N CYS A 91 -0.02 -1.11 -5.37
CA CYS A 91 0.80 -2.30 -5.08
C CYS A 91 1.58 -2.15 -3.77
N ALA A 92 2.15 -0.96 -3.53
CA ALA A 92 2.91 -0.68 -2.31
C ALA A 92 2.07 -0.72 -1.02
N ALA A 93 0.76 -0.51 -1.10
CA ALA A 93 -0.15 -0.63 0.04
C ALA A 93 -0.75 -2.04 0.17
N LEU A 94 -1.01 -2.70 -0.98
CA LEU A 94 -1.67 -3.99 -1.09
C LEU A 94 -0.73 -5.16 -0.78
N VAL A 95 0.44 -5.21 -1.42
CA VAL A 95 1.37 -6.34 -1.34
C VAL A 95 1.83 -6.62 0.10
N PRO A 96 2.11 -5.62 0.96
CA PRO A 96 2.47 -5.90 2.35
C PRO A 96 1.42 -6.69 3.14
N ALA A 97 0.12 -6.44 2.91
CA ALA A 97 -0.96 -7.16 3.56
C ALA A 97 -1.01 -8.64 3.10
N LEU A 98 -0.83 -8.87 1.79
CA LEU A 98 -0.76 -10.21 1.22
C LEU A 98 0.47 -10.97 1.73
N VAL A 99 1.63 -10.31 1.83
CA VAL A 99 2.86 -10.87 2.42
C VAL A 99 2.72 -11.10 3.93
N ALA A 100 1.85 -10.39 4.64
CA ALA A 100 1.55 -10.73 6.03
C ALA A 100 0.70 -12.01 6.16
N GLY A 101 0.06 -12.45 5.07
CA GLY A 101 -0.86 -13.58 5.08
C GLY A 101 -2.24 -13.23 5.63
N VAL A 102 -2.66 -11.96 5.50
CA VAL A 102 -4.04 -11.55 5.79
C VAL A 102 -4.96 -12.28 4.82
N LYS A 103 -5.92 -13.04 5.37
CA LYS A 103 -6.84 -13.85 4.58
C LYS A 103 -8.01 -13.02 4.05
N GLU A 104 -8.55 -12.15 4.88
CA GLU A 104 -9.69 -11.32 4.54
C GLU A 104 -9.21 -9.95 4.08
N LEU A 105 -8.91 -9.82 2.79
CA LEU A 105 -8.48 -8.56 2.20
C LEU A 105 -9.47 -8.12 1.11
N VAL A 106 -10.03 -6.93 1.28
CA VAL A 106 -10.89 -6.31 0.26
C VAL A 106 -10.29 -5.00 -0.24
N VAL A 107 -10.35 -4.79 -1.56
CA VAL A 107 -10.07 -3.50 -2.20
C VAL A 107 -11.40 -2.84 -2.57
N LEU A 108 -11.67 -1.67 -1.99
CA LEU A 108 -12.93 -0.95 -2.13
C LEU A 108 -12.66 0.36 -2.86
N ARG A 109 -13.22 0.56 -4.04
CA ARG A 109 -13.15 1.84 -4.76
C ARG A 109 -14.46 2.60 -4.64
N GLU A 110 -14.36 3.86 -4.27
CA GLU A 110 -15.49 4.78 -4.36
C GLU A 110 -15.88 5.03 -5.82
N GLU A 111 -17.17 4.87 -6.11
CA GLU A 111 -17.75 5.16 -7.41
C GLU A 111 -17.96 6.67 -7.60
N ASN A 112 -17.63 7.18 -8.78
CA ASN A 112 -17.92 8.56 -9.23
C ASN A 112 -18.59 8.60 -10.62
N GLY A 113 -19.21 7.49 -11.04
CA GLY A 113 -19.79 7.33 -12.38
C GLY A 113 -18.78 7.00 -13.50
N ALA A 114 -17.48 6.95 -13.19
CA ALA A 114 -16.47 6.45 -14.12
C ALA A 114 -16.16 4.96 -13.85
N PRO A 115 -15.80 4.17 -14.89
CA PRO A 115 -15.33 2.80 -14.71
C PRO A 115 -14.07 2.74 -13.84
N PHE A 116 -13.87 1.62 -13.14
CA PHE A 116 -12.63 1.35 -12.41
C PHE A 116 -11.43 1.46 -13.37
N PRO A 117 -10.39 2.26 -13.05
CA PRO A 117 -9.22 2.40 -13.91
C PRO A 117 -8.53 1.06 -14.19
N ALA A 118 -8.34 0.73 -15.47
CA ALA A 118 -7.77 -0.53 -15.91
C ALA A 118 -6.39 -0.85 -15.30
N SER A 119 -5.54 0.17 -15.11
CA SER A 119 -4.23 0.01 -14.49
C SER A 119 -4.31 -0.41 -13.02
N LEU A 120 -5.33 0.05 -12.30
CA LEU A 120 -5.55 -0.31 -10.90
C LEU A 120 -6.16 -1.71 -10.77
N LEU A 121 -7.15 -2.05 -11.60
CA LEU A 121 -7.69 -3.42 -11.66
C LEU A 121 -6.61 -4.43 -12.01
N THR A 122 -5.77 -4.12 -13.01
CA THR A 122 -4.65 -4.98 -13.39
C THR A 122 -3.62 -5.10 -12.27
N ALA A 123 -3.42 -4.06 -11.47
CA ALA A 123 -2.56 -4.11 -10.30
C ALA A 123 -3.13 -5.01 -9.20
N CYS A 124 -4.45 -4.96 -8.94
CA CYS A 124 -5.13 -5.87 -8.02
C CYS A 124 -4.98 -7.33 -8.49
N GLU A 125 -5.32 -7.61 -9.75
CA GLU A 125 -5.23 -8.94 -10.37
C GLU A 125 -3.81 -9.51 -10.25
N LEU A 126 -2.80 -8.76 -10.70
CA LEU A 126 -1.40 -9.22 -10.68
C LEU A 126 -0.83 -9.35 -9.26
N SER A 127 -1.40 -8.64 -8.28
CA SER A 127 -0.99 -8.77 -6.88
C SER A 127 -1.65 -9.97 -6.20
N GLY A 128 -2.77 -10.47 -6.75
CA GLY A 128 -3.55 -11.56 -6.15
C GLY A 128 -4.63 -11.08 -5.17
N ALA A 129 -5.18 -9.89 -5.36
CA ALA A 129 -6.35 -9.45 -4.58
C ALA A 129 -7.61 -10.15 -5.10
N GLU A 130 -8.23 -10.98 -4.27
CA GLU A 130 -9.38 -11.81 -4.65
C GLU A 130 -10.70 -11.04 -4.61
N THR A 131 -10.84 -10.07 -3.71
CA THR A 131 -12.08 -9.28 -3.56
C THR A 131 -11.83 -7.82 -3.88
N VAL A 132 -12.37 -7.38 -5.01
CA VAL A 132 -12.28 -5.99 -5.48
C VAL A 132 -13.68 -5.50 -5.82
N CYS A 133 -14.06 -4.35 -5.26
CA CYS A 133 -15.39 -3.80 -5.44
C CYS A 133 -15.34 -2.32 -5.85
N GLN A 134 -16.36 -1.89 -6.59
CA GLN A 134 -16.62 -0.49 -6.88
C GLN A 134 -18.04 -0.15 -6.40
N LEU A 135 -18.17 0.84 -5.53
CA LEU A 135 -19.45 1.11 -4.86
C LEU A 135 -19.60 2.58 -4.45
N PRO A 136 -20.86 3.06 -4.27
CA PRO A 136 -21.11 4.40 -3.77
C PRO A 136 -20.49 4.64 -2.40
N ALA A 137 -20.07 5.89 -2.15
CA ALA A 137 -19.46 6.31 -0.88
C ALA A 137 -20.27 5.88 0.36
N SER A 138 -21.60 6.05 0.31
CA SER A 138 -22.48 5.69 1.44
C SER A 138 -22.48 4.19 1.75
N THR A 139 -22.35 3.33 0.72
CA THR A 139 -22.23 1.88 0.89
C THR A 139 -20.86 1.51 1.44
N LEU A 140 -19.79 2.19 0.99
CA LEU A 140 -18.42 1.97 1.46
C LEU A 140 -18.33 2.24 2.97
N LEU A 141 -18.88 3.37 3.42
CA LEU A 141 -18.91 3.72 4.83
C LEU A 141 -19.68 2.69 5.68
N LYS A 142 -20.86 2.27 5.21
CA LYS A 142 -21.68 1.25 5.88
C LYS A 142 -20.96 -0.09 5.97
N LEU A 143 -20.22 -0.47 4.92
CA LEU A 143 -19.49 -1.73 4.91
C LEU A 143 -18.35 -1.72 5.92
N ILE A 144 -17.55 -0.65 5.95
CA ILE A 144 -16.48 -0.51 6.93
C ILE A 144 -17.06 -0.53 8.34
N GLN A 145 -18.14 0.21 8.60
CA GLN A 145 -18.82 0.21 9.90
C GLN A 145 -19.27 -1.21 10.29
N THR A 146 -19.96 -1.91 9.39
CA THR A 146 -20.41 -3.29 9.60
C THR A 146 -19.24 -4.23 9.90
N ARG A 147 -18.12 -4.08 9.19
CA ARG A 147 -16.91 -4.88 9.40
C ARG A 147 -16.26 -4.61 10.75
N GLN A 148 -16.25 -3.37 11.22
CA GLN A 148 -15.79 -3.02 12.56
C GLN A 148 -16.70 -3.63 13.64
N ASP A 149 -18.02 -3.55 13.46
CA ASP A 149 -19.01 -4.10 14.41
C ASP A 149 -18.93 -5.63 14.54
N ALA A 150 -18.50 -6.32 13.49
CA ALA A 150 -18.24 -7.76 13.51
C ALA A 150 -17.03 -8.15 14.38
N GLY A 151 -16.17 -7.19 14.73
CA GLY A 151 -14.96 -7.38 15.53
C GLY A 151 -13.79 -8.02 14.77
N GLY A 152 -12.80 -8.47 15.55
CA GLY A 152 -11.50 -8.91 15.04
C GLY A 152 -10.51 -7.77 14.89
N SER A 153 -9.23 -8.10 14.76
CA SER A 153 -8.19 -7.10 14.47
C SER A 153 -8.24 -6.68 13.02
N GLY A 154 -8.24 -5.37 12.79
CA GLY A 154 -8.54 -4.81 11.48
C GLY A 154 -7.55 -3.77 11.03
N ARG A 155 -7.37 -3.63 9.72
CA ARG A 155 -6.61 -2.53 9.14
C ARG A 155 -7.45 -1.84 8.08
N ILE A 156 -7.59 -0.53 8.21
CA ILE A 156 -8.24 0.30 7.20
C ILE A 156 -7.16 1.17 6.57
N LEU A 157 -6.98 1.03 5.27
CA LEU A 157 -6.02 1.79 4.47
C LEU A 157 -6.79 2.71 3.53
N ALA A 158 -6.39 3.97 3.44
CA ALA A 158 -7.04 4.96 2.60
C ALA A 158 -6.06 5.59 1.61
N LEU A 159 -6.37 5.51 0.32
CA LEU A 159 -5.62 6.12 -0.77
C LEU A 159 -6.52 7.07 -1.56
N GLY A 160 -6.10 8.32 -1.73
CA GLY A 160 -6.93 9.36 -2.38
C GLY A 160 -7.84 10.12 -1.43
N ALA A 161 -8.65 11.01 -1.99
CA ALA A 161 -9.61 11.83 -1.28
C ALA A 161 -10.84 11.00 -0.90
N LEU A 162 -10.86 10.51 0.34
CA LEU A 162 -11.97 9.78 0.93
C LEU A 162 -12.45 10.49 2.20
N GLU A 163 -13.76 10.70 2.27
CA GLU A 163 -14.41 11.31 3.43
C GLU A 163 -14.69 10.24 4.49
N PHE A 164 -13.68 9.98 5.33
CA PHE A 164 -13.81 9.16 6.53
C PHE A 164 -14.34 9.96 7.73
N SER A 165 -14.91 11.14 7.52
CA SER A 165 -15.44 12.00 8.59
C SER A 165 -16.54 11.25 9.36
N GLY A 166 -16.16 10.65 10.49
CA GLY A 166 -17.03 9.81 11.35
C GLY A 166 -16.59 8.35 11.48
N LEU A 167 -15.80 7.83 10.54
CA LEU A 167 -15.18 6.50 10.64
C LEU A 167 -13.90 6.59 11.45
N ARG A 168 -14.04 6.46 12.76
CA ARG A 168 -12.92 6.22 13.67
C ARG A 168 -12.84 4.72 13.96
N PRO A 169 -11.63 4.14 14.08
CA PRO A 169 -11.45 2.84 14.66
C PRO A 169 -12.25 2.73 15.96
N GLN A 170 -13.22 1.82 16.00
CA GLN A 170 -14.09 1.64 17.16
C GLN A 170 -13.47 0.75 18.25
N SER A 171 -12.35 0.10 17.92
CA SER A 171 -11.56 -0.75 18.80
C SER A 171 -10.08 -0.41 18.70
N GLN A 172 -9.33 -0.69 19.77
CA GLN A 172 -7.87 -0.58 19.79
C GLN A 172 -7.18 -1.62 18.89
N ASP A 173 -7.87 -2.72 18.55
CA ASP A 173 -7.36 -3.75 17.64
C ASP A 173 -7.50 -3.35 16.15
N ILE A 174 -8.07 -2.17 15.86
CA ILE A 174 -8.27 -1.66 14.51
C ILE A 174 -7.33 -0.48 14.28
N LEU A 175 -6.46 -0.58 13.27
CA LEU A 175 -5.57 0.51 12.88
C LEU A 175 -6.08 1.17 11.60
N PHE A 176 -5.97 2.49 11.55
CA PHE A 176 -6.29 3.29 10.37
C PHE A 176 -5.01 3.95 9.85
N TRP A 177 -4.79 3.86 8.54
CA TRP A 177 -3.73 4.57 7.84
C TRP A 177 -4.30 5.27 6.61
N GLN A 178 -3.85 6.49 6.36
CA GLN A 178 -4.24 7.27 5.19
C GLN A 178 -2.99 7.81 4.51
N ALA A 179 -2.90 7.61 3.20
CA ALA A 179 -1.87 8.23 2.40
C ALA A 179 -2.02 9.76 2.38
N PRO A 180 -0.92 10.51 2.27
CA PRO A 180 -0.98 11.94 2.01
C PRO A 180 -1.80 12.22 0.73
N LEU A 181 -2.76 13.15 0.82
CA LEU A 181 -3.55 13.59 -0.35
C LEU A 181 -2.69 14.28 -1.43
N SER A 182 -1.55 14.84 -1.02
CA SER A 182 -0.58 15.45 -1.90
C SER A 182 0.80 14.91 -1.58
N LEU A 183 1.47 14.39 -2.61
CA LEU A 183 2.84 13.90 -2.52
C LEU A 183 3.78 14.96 -3.07
N GLN A 184 4.76 15.34 -2.27
CA GLN A 184 5.88 16.12 -2.75
C GLN A 184 6.96 15.17 -3.26
N MET A 185 7.28 15.29 -4.54
CA MET A 185 8.29 14.46 -5.19
C MET A 185 9.33 15.31 -5.89
N GLY A 186 10.59 14.90 -5.77
CA GLY A 186 11.73 15.54 -6.41
C GLY A 186 12.36 14.66 -7.48
N ILE A 187 12.97 15.24 -8.50
CA ILE A 187 13.76 14.52 -9.51
C ILE A 187 15.01 15.30 -9.91
N VAL A 188 16.17 14.64 -9.91
CA VAL A 188 17.45 15.22 -10.33
C VAL A 188 17.77 14.74 -11.75
N PHE A 189 17.92 15.67 -12.69
CA PHE A 189 18.46 15.41 -14.01
C PHE A 189 19.95 15.74 -14.03
N SER A 190 20.77 14.77 -14.40
CA SER A 190 22.22 14.86 -14.50
C SER A 190 22.72 13.80 -15.48
N ASP A 191 23.95 13.90 -15.96
CA ASP A 191 24.53 12.95 -16.92
C ASP A 191 24.53 11.50 -16.40
N ASP A 192 24.57 11.33 -15.08
CA ASP A 192 24.55 10.02 -14.40
C ASP A 192 23.13 9.42 -14.26
N CYS A 193 22.10 10.13 -14.75
CA CYS A 193 20.69 9.74 -14.62
C CYS A 193 20.03 9.58 -15.99
N ASN A 194 19.74 8.33 -16.37
CA ASN A 194 18.91 8.04 -17.53
C ASN A 194 17.50 7.63 -17.08
N TRP A 195 16.67 8.61 -16.74
CA TRP A 195 15.31 8.36 -16.27
C TRP A 195 14.39 7.92 -17.41
N ASN A 196 13.67 6.82 -17.20
CA ASN A 196 12.51 6.51 -18.04
C ASN A 196 11.32 7.39 -17.61
N THR A 197 11.21 8.56 -18.24
CA THR A 197 10.14 9.53 -17.92
C THR A 197 8.74 9.01 -18.23
N SER A 198 8.62 8.05 -19.18
CA SER A 198 7.35 7.42 -19.52
C SER A 198 6.88 6.48 -18.40
N SER A 199 7.78 5.69 -17.80
CA SER A 199 7.44 4.87 -16.66
C SER A 199 7.11 5.71 -15.43
N LEU A 200 7.86 6.80 -15.18
CA LEU A 200 7.58 7.71 -14.07
C LEU A 200 6.22 8.40 -14.20
N SER A 201 5.90 8.92 -15.38
CA SER A 201 4.60 9.57 -15.66
C SER A 201 3.44 8.59 -15.49
N TRP A 202 3.62 7.34 -15.91
CA TRP A 202 2.62 6.29 -15.74
C TRP A 202 2.50 5.77 -14.30
N ALA A 203 3.61 5.67 -13.56
CA ALA A 203 3.63 5.27 -12.16
C ALA A 203 2.97 6.32 -11.26
N HIS A 204 3.18 7.60 -11.57
CA HIS A 204 2.71 8.74 -10.78
C HIS A 204 1.85 9.69 -11.61
N PRO A 205 0.70 9.23 -12.11
CA PRO A 205 -0.15 10.03 -13.00
C PRO A 205 -0.65 11.28 -12.29
N GLY A 206 -0.59 12.41 -12.98
CA GLY A 206 -1.04 13.72 -12.48
C GLY A 206 -0.11 14.36 -11.44
N GLN A 207 0.97 13.69 -11.03
CA GLN A 207 1.86 14.23 -10.01
C GLN A 207 2.83 15.26 -10.55
N LYS A 208 3.14 16.26 -9.72
CA LYS A 208 4.12 17.30 -10.01
C LYS A 208 5.46 16.95 -9.37
N PHE A 209 6.54 17.08 -10.14
CA PHE A 209 7.89 16.85 -9.67
C PHE A 209 8.66 18.17 -9.55
N PHE A 210 9.24 18.41 -8.39
CA PHE A 210 10.27 19.43 -8.21
C PHE A 210 11.55 18.93 -8.88
N PHE A 211 12.18 19.72 -9.75
CA PHE A 211 13.34 19.26 -10.49
C PHE A 211 14.60 20.10 -10.32
N TRP A 212 15.74 19.43 -10.52
CA TRP A 212 17.07 20.01 -10.65
C TRP A 212 17.73 19.56 -11.95
N GLY A 213 18.62 20.40 -12.47
CA GLY A 213 19.34 20.13 -13.73
C GLY A 213 18.47 20.40 -14.97
N THR A 214 18.85 19.79 -16.09
CA THR A 214 18.20 19.99 -17.39
C THR A 214 17.39 18.76 -17.78
N PRO A 215 16.04 18.83 -17.77
CA PRO A 215 15.21 17.73 -18.23
C PRO A 215 15.46 17.40 -19.71
N PRO A 216 15.39 16.11 -20.10
CA PRO A 216 15.53 15.74 -21.50
C PRO A 216 14.35 16.27 -22.33
N ALA A 217 14.61 16.61 -23.59
CA ALA A 217 13.56 17.01 -24.52
C ALA A 217 12.50 15.90 -24.65
N GLY A 218 11.22 16.28 -24.68
CA GLY A 218 10.11 15.34 -24.84
C GLY A 218 9.75 14.52 -23.59
N HIS A 219 10.22 14.91 -22.40
CA HIS A 219 9.78 14.28 -21.15
C HIS A 219 8.24 14.33 -20.98
N LEU A 220 7.68 13.33 -20.30
CA LEU A 220 6.23 13.23 -20.03
C LEU A 220 5.83 13.65 -18.60
N LEU A 221 6.76 14.24 -17.85
CA LEU A 221 6.56 14.66 -16.46
C LEU A 221 6.05 16.09 -16.36
N THR A 222 5.19 16.34 -15.37
CA THR A 222 4.82 17.69 -14.95
C THR A 222 5.90 18.22 -14.00
N LEU A 223 6.69 19.20 -14.45
CA LEU A 223 7.87 19.67 -13.74
C LEU A 223 7.68 21.07 -13.12
N GLN A 224 8.29 21.28 -11.96
CA GLN A 224 8.44 22.59 -11.30
C GLN A 224 9.90 22.80 -10.90
N PRO A 225 10.54 23.93 -11.25
CA PRO A 225 11.88 24.22 -10.76
C PRO A 225 11.92 24.21 -9.23
N ALA A 226 12.87 23.49 -8.64
CA ALA A 226 13.04 23.48 -7.20
C ALA A 226 13.74 24.76 -6.71
N ALA A 227 13.32 25.26 -5.54
CA ALA A 227 13.92 26.44 -4.91
C ALA A 227 15.11 26.11 -3.98
N THR A 228 15.28 24.84 -3.62
CA THR A 228 16.33 24.34 -2.71
C THR A 228 17.38 23.56 -3.49
N THR A 229 18.41 23.04 -2.81
CA THR A 229 19.26 21.97 -3.38
C THR A 229 18.64 20.58 -3.13
N PRO A 230 19.04 19.52 -3.88
CA PRO A 230 18.54 18.17 -3.66
C PRO A 230 18.77 17.63 -2.24
N GLU A 231 19.89 17.99 -1.60
CA GLU A 231 20.25 17.55 -0.24
C GLU A 231 19.37 18.19 0.84
N ASN A 232 18.86 19.39 0.55
CA ASN A 232 18.00 20.15 1.44
C ASN A 232 16.51 19.93 1.17
N PHE A 233 16.17 19.13 0.15
CA PHE A 233 14.79 18.77 -0.13
C PHE A 233 14.23 17.87 0.98
N ARG A 234 13.04 18.20 1.50
CA ARG A 234 12.30 17.43 2.50
C ARG A 234 10.92 17.16 1.95
N ALA A 235 10.64 15.90 1.64
CA ALA A 235 9.46 15.50 0.87
C ALA A 235 9.18 14.00 0.99
N ASN A 236 8.16 13.52 0.29
CA ASN A 236 7.80 12.11 0.28
C ASN A 236 8.79 11.27 -0.53
N ALA A 237 9.19 11.74 -1.72
CA ALA A 237 10.14 11.00 -2.54
C ALA A 237 11.16 11.89 -3.27
N LEU A 238 12.34 11.34 -3.54
CA LEU A 238 13.38 11.95 -4.36
C LEU A 238 13.97 10.92 -5.32
N PHE A 239 13.83 11.18 -6.62
CA PHE A 239 14.47 10.44 -7.69
C PHE A 239 15.83 11.09 -8.01
N ALA A 240 16.93 10.49 -7.57
CA ALA A 240 18.27 11.08 -7.69
C ALA A 240 19.37 10.01 -7.78
N PRO A 241 20.59 10.34 -8.27
CA PRO A 241 21.74 9.46 -8.15
C PRO A 241 21.93 8.96 -6.72
N ALA A 242 22.37 7.70 -6.56
CA ALA A 242 22.49 7.07 -5.24
C ALA A 242 23.35 7.88 -4.25
N HIS A 243 24.39 8.57 -4.73
CA HIS A 243 25.29 9.38 -3.89
C HIS A 243 24.62 10.64 -3.28
N LEU A 244 23.48 11.07 -3.82
CA LEU A 244 22.68 12.19 -3.29
C LEU A 244 21.61 11.73 -2.29
N LEU A 245 21.33 10.43 -2.19
CA LEU A 245 20.32 9.88 -1.29
C LEU A 245 20.93 9.65 0.10
N ARG A 246 20.61 10.51 1.08
CA ARG A 246 21.18 10.55 2.44
C ARG A 246 20.14 10.58 3.56
N GLY A 247 18.93 10.07 3.30
CA GLY A 247 17.84 10.02 4.27
C GLY A 247 17.08 11.33 4.47
N GLN A 248 17.19 12.27 3.52
CA GLN A 248 16.50 13.56 3.57
C GLN A 248 15.01 13.50 3.21
N VAL A 249 14.58 12.43 2.55
CA VAL A 249 13.19 12.16 2.15
C VAL A 249 12.75 10.82 2.71
N GLN A 250 11.44 10.58 2.75
CA GLN A 250 10.90 9.28 3.18
C GLN A 250 11.33 8.15 2.22
N LEU A 251 11.40 8.43 0.91
CA LEU A 251 11.76 7.45 -0.11
C LEU A 251 12.76 8.02 -1.14
N GLY A 252 14.01 7.55 -1.10
CA GLY A 252 15.02 7.84 -2.11
C GLY A 252 15.06 6.77 -3.19
N LEU A 253 15.00 7.16 -4.47
CA LEU A 253 14.94 6.24 -5.61
C LEU A 253 16.05 6.58 -6.60
N ALA A 254 16.96 5.62 -6.82
CA ALA A 254 18.01 5.74 -7.82
C ALA A 254 17.52 5.31 -9.21
N PRO A 255 18.25 5.64 -10.30
CA PRO A 255 17.95 5.14 -11.65
C PRO A 255 17.71 3.63 -11.67
N GLY A 256 16.69 3.18 -12.41
CA GLY A 256 16.23 1.79 -12.42
C GLY A 256 15.11 1.44 -11.43
N HIS A 257 14.79 2.36 -10.51
CA HIS A 257 13.70 2.25 -9.52
C HIS A 257 12.47 3.13 -9.84
N GLU A 258 12.30 3.57 -11.09
CA GLU A 258 11.20 4.46 -11.54
C GLU A 258 9.80 3.92 -11.24
N LEU A 259 9.68 2.60 -11.09
CA LEU A 259 8.44 1.87 -10.85
C LEU A 259 8.33 1.36 -9.40
N SER A 260 9.26 1.74 -8.53
CA SER A 260 9.27 1.30 -7.14
C SER A 260 8.56 2.34 -6.28
N TRP A 261 7.67 1.87 -5.41
CA TRP A 261 7.10 2.69 -4.36
C TRP A 261 7.06 1.90 -3.04
N TYR A 262 7.16 2.62 -1.94
CA TYR A 262 7.12 2.06 -0.60
C TYR A 262 6.48 3.06 0.35
N TRP A 263 5.59 2.56 1.21
CA TRP A 263 5.00 3.33 2.30
C TRP A 263 5.69 2.91 3.61
N PRO A 264 6.59 3.73 4.17
CA PRO A 264 7.34 3.37 5.39
C PRO A 264 6.46 2.94 6.56
N GLU A 265 5.27 3.51 6.66
CA GLU A 265 4.29 3.23 7.69
C GLU A 265 3.56 1.90 7.50
N LEU A 266 3.55 1.36 6.27
CA LEU A 266 2.96 0.06 5.92
C LEU A 266 4.00 -1.05 5.85
N ALA A 267 5.00 -0.98 6.74
CA ALA A 267 5.89 -2.10 6.98
C ALA A 267 5.09 -3.35 7.40
N LEU A 268 5.68 -4.53 7.27
CA LEU A 268 5.00 -5.80 7.56
C LEU A 268 4.35 -5.83 8.96
N SER A 269 5.01 -5.23 9.96
CA SER A 269 4.50 -5.13 11.33
C SER A 269 3.17 -4.40 11.46
N PHE A 270 2.82 -3.52 10.53
CA PHE A 270 1.52 -2.87 10.51
C PHE A 270 0.40 -3.89 10.34
N PHE A 271 0.63 -4.97 9.61
CA PHE A 271 -0.36 -6.03 9.31
C PHE A 271 -0.29 -7.21 10.27
N LEU A 272 0.57 -7.15 11.30
CA LEU A 272 0.73 -8.21 12.29
C LEU A 272 0.16 -7.76 13.64
N ASP A 273 -0.58 -8.64 14.28
CA ASP A 273 -0.94 -8.52 15.69
C ASP A 273 0.18 -9.09 16.55
N ASN A 274 0.71 -8.25 17.44
CA ASN A 274 1.73 -8.64 18.39
C ASN A 274 1.14 -8.58 19.80
N ARG A 275 1.03 -9.74 20.46
CA ARG A 275 0.49 -9.85 21.82
C ARG A 275 1.52 -10.45 22.74
N MET A 276 1.59 -9.96 23.97
CA MET A 276 2.52 -10.46 24.98
C MET A 276 1.77 -10.76 26.27
N ALA A 277 2.00 -11.95 26.82
CA ALA A 277 1.60 -12.30 28.17
C ALA A 277 2.86 -12.52 29.02
N LEU A 278 2.88 -11.92 30.21
CA LEU A 278 3.91 -12.15 31.22
C LEU A 278 3.29 -12.95 32.36
N SER A 279 3.97 -14.01 32.79
CA SER A 279 3.57 -14.80 33.96
C SER A 279 4.77 -15.11 34.83
N THR A 280 4.53 -15.50 36.08
CA THR A 280 5.56 -16.18 36.86
C THR A 280 5.84 -17.56 36.26
N ARG A 281 7.05 -18.08 36.47
CA ARG A 281 7.42 -19.42 36.05
C ARG A 281 6.55 -20.41 36.81
N ALA A 282 5.76 -21.23 36.10
CA ALA A 282 4.98 -22.28 36.74
C ALA A 282 5.94 -23.22 37.50
N LYS A 283 5.70 -23.46 38.79
CA LYS A 283 6.41 -24.50 39.53
C LYS A 283 6.04 -25.83 38.88
N GLN A 284 7.04 -26.62 38.46
CA GLN A 284 6.78 -27.99 38.01
C GLN A 284 6.18 -28.79 39.18
N PRO A 285 5.12 -29.58 38.97
CA PRO A 285 4.55 -30.44 39.99
C PRO A 285 5.55 -31.50 40.47
#